data_AF-A0A2E6F431-F1
#
_entry.id   AF-A0A2E6F431-F1
#
_cell.length_a   1.000
_cell.length_b   1.000
_cell.length_c   1.000
_cell.angle_alpha   90.00
_cell.angle_beta   90.00
_cell.angle_gamma   90.00
#
_symmetry.space_group_name_H-M   'P 1'
#
loop_
_entity.id
_entity.type
_entity.pdbx_description
1 polymer ?
#
loop_
_entity_poly.entity_id
_entity_poly.type
_entity_poly.pdbx_seq_one_letter_code
_entity_poly.pdbx_strand_id
1 'polypeptide(L)'
;MQSNQYSIKIGGHITLLFSIQSESTNIDEQGSRGVGICIQKGVEVSVTAKKGNGGVKIYSDAKNLSEKLYNLIIEEMIDYFKVIKKYNWEFQINSELPFSQGFGCSASGALSAIICILKIIDENENIFQEAITIAHRVERKMSSGLGDVAGLSAGGIELRTEPGLPFPPNNGKVINWKHEFPMLLCWDKNEEKHTSEYIDDDEWKNRISEAGQQCISRLNKKEWDENIWNDVLEQSKAFGEKSGILFDSSRKEILNKIENTLRDLEINSFWEVRLCMLGSSAVILPKNLEKCDETDLEKILQLLEKKKLNGCITKTNLKPIKI
;
A
#
# COMPACT_ATOMS: atom_id res chain seq x y z
N MET A 1 29.52 19.58 5.21
CA MET A 1 28.24 20.31 5.03
C MET A 1 27.26 19.29 4.50
N GLN A 2 26.30 18.88 5.33
CA GLN A 2 25.31 17.89 4.92
C GLN A 2 24.38 18.52 3.89
N SER A 3 23.89 17.70 2.96
CA SER A 3 22.91 18.17 1.99
C SER A 3 21.66 18.62 2.72
N ASN A 4 21.20 19.85 2.48
CA ASN A 4 19.92 20.32 3.01
C ASN A 4 18.72 19.72 2.25
N GLN A 5 18.99 18.81 1.31
CA GLN A 5 17.98 18.20 0.45
C GLN A 5 18.29 16.72 0.19
N TYR A 6 17.28 15.88 0.30
CA TYR A 6 17.33 14.46 -0.10
C TYR A 6 16.09 14.10 -0.92
N SER A 7 16.22 13.13 -1.82
CA SER A 7 15.10 12.52 -2.56
C SER A 7 15.10 11.02 -2.33
N ILE A 8 13.94 10.47 -1.99
CA ILE A 8 13.72 9.03 -1.80
C ILE A 8 12.43 8.64 -2.52
N LYS A 9 12.48 7.49 -3.19
CA LYS A 9 11.31 6.85 -3.81
C LYS A 9 11.03 5.52 -3.16
N ILE A 10 9.80 5.34 -2.69
CA ILE A 10 9.28 4.08 -2.14
C ILE A 10 8.17 3.57 -3.05
N GLY A 11 8.21 2.27 -3.34
CA GLY A 11 7.18 1.59 -4.11
C GLY A 11 5.83 1.55 -3.39
N GLY A 12 4.75 1.27 -4.12
CA GLY A 12 3.40 1.10 -3.56
C GLY A 12 3.21 -0.27 -2.91
N HIS A 13 2.01 -0.45 -2.33
CA HIS A 13 1.58 -1.69 -1.72
C HIS A 13 0.12 -1.98 -2.05
N ILE A 14 -0.19 -3.22 -2.39
CA ILE A 14 -1.55 -3.67 -2.70
C ILE A 14 -1.92 -4.73 -1.69
N THR A 15 -2.96 -4.48 -0.90
CA THR A 15 -3.55 -5.53 -0.05
C THR A 15 -4.54 -6.36 -0.90
N LEU A 16 -4.42 -7.68 -0.84
CA LEU A 16 -5.30 -8.64 -1.52
C LEU A 16 -6.41 -9.19 -0.64
N LEU A 17 -6.16 -9.26 0.67
CA LEU A 17 -7.11 -9.65 1.71
C LEU A 17 -6.57 -9.19 3.07
N PHE A 18 -7.46 -8.92 4.02
CA PHE A 18 -7.05 -8.45 5.35
C PHE A 18 -8.12 -8.67 6.41
N SER A 19 -7.70 -8.66 7.67
CA SER A 19 -8.53 -8.60 8.85
C SER A 19 -8.10 -7.38 9.69
N ILE A 20 -9.06 -6.57 10.12
CA ILE A 20 -8.81 -5.34 10.88
C ILE A 20 -8.48 -5.72 12.33
N GLN A 21 -7.42 -5.12 12.89
CA GLN A 21 -6.97 -5.35 14.27
C GLN A 21 -6.68 -4.00 14.93
N SER A 22 -7.72 -3.22 15.21
CA SER A 22 -7.63 -1.84 15.71
C SER A 22 -8.00 -1.65 17.17
N GLU A 23 -8.36 -2.72 17.88
CA GLU A 23 -8.92 -2.65 19.25
C GLU A 23 -7.90 -2.28 20.33
N SER A 24 -6.59 -2.44 20.09
CA SER A 24 -5.58 -2.07 21.09
C SER A 24 -5.61 -0.56 21.34
N THR A 25 -5.49 -0.15 22.60
CA THR A 25 -5.31 1.26 22.96
C THR A 25 -3.93 1.78 22.57
N ASN A 26 -2.96 0.90 22.35
CA ASN A 26 -1.63 1.24 21.89
C ASN A 26 -1.61 1.25 20.35
N ILE A 27 -1.37 2.42 19.75
CA ILE A 27 -1.34 2.57 18.28
C ILE A 27 -0.26 1.73 17.61
N ASP A 28 0.82 1.38 18.32
CA ASP A 28 1.92 0.57 17.79
C ASP A 28 1.55 -0.91 17.67
N GLU A 29 0.54 -1.36 18.42
CA GLU A 29 -0.02 -2.71 18.36
C GLU A 29 -1.21 -2.81 17.40
N GLN A 30 -1.83 -1.68 17.06
CA GLN A 30 -2.90 -1.64 16.07
C GLN A 30 -2.35 -1.96 14.68
N GLY A 31 -3.14 -2.65 13.87
CA GLY A 31 -2.82 -2.87 12.47
C GLY A 31 -3.78 -3.84 11.81
N SER A 32 -3.24 -4.75 11.01
CA SER A 32 -4.02 -5.76 10.31
C SER A 32 -3.24 -7.05 10.21
N ARG A 33 -3.98 -8.17 10.12
CA ARG A 33 -3.47 -9.38 9.49
C ARG A 33 -3.88 -9.36 8.02
N GLY A 34 -3.11 -9.95 7.12
CA GLY A 34 -3.46 -9.89 5.70
C GLY A 34 -2.34 -10.28 4.76
N VAL A 35 -2.65 -10.30 3.48
CA VAL A 35 -1.71 -10.59 2.39
C VAL A 35 -1.65 -9.43 1.44
N GLY A 36 -0.45 -9.13 0.96
CA GLY A 36 -0.21 -8.01 0.08
C GLY A 36 0.99 -8.21 -0.83
N ILE A 37 1.09 -7.30 -1.80
CA ILE A 37 2.14 -7.27 -2.81
C ILE A 37 2.77 -5.89 -2.80
N CYS A 38 4.08 -5.82 -2.58
CA CYS A 38 4.83 -4.59 -2.80
C CYS A 38 5.09 -4.41 -4.29
N ILE A 39 4.92 -3.21 -4.83
CA ILE A 39 5.05 -2.91 -6.25
C ILE A 39 6.11 -1.84 -6.51
N GLN A 40 6.69 -1.81 -7.71
CA GLN A 40 7.79 -0.88 -8.03
C GLN A 40 7.30 0.56 -8.21
N LYS A 41 6.11 0.75 -8.78
CA LYS A 41 5.50 2.07 -8.96
C LYS A 41 5.05 2.61 -7.60
N GLY A 42 5.31 3.88 -7.32
CA GLY A 42 5.03 4.45 -6.00
C GLY A 42 5.21 5.96 -5.92
N VAL A 43 5.77 6.43 -4.80
CA VAL A 43 5.86 7.85 -4.46
C VAL A 43 7.31 8.26 -4.20
N GLU A 44 7.78 9.24 -4.97
CA GLU A 44 9.03 9.93 -4.75
C GLU A 44 8.78 11.23 -3.98
N VAL A 45 9.56 11.45 -2.93
CA VAL A 45 9.51 12.69 -2.13
C VAL A 45 10.92 13.27 -2.05
N SER A 46 11.04 14.51 -2.54
CA SER A 46 12.19 15.38 -2.30
C SER A 46 11.89 16.30 -1.13
N VAL A 47 12.75 16.31 -0.11
CA VAL A 47 12.59 17.14 1.10
C VAL A 47 13.74 18.14 1.15
N THR A 48 13.41 19.41 1.38
CA THR A 48 14.39 20.48 1.64
C THR A 48 14.17 21.07 3.03
N ALA A 49 15.23 21.22 3.81
CA ALA A 49 15.21 21.87 5.11
C ALA A 49 15.79 23.28 5.06
N LYS A 50 15.08 24.25 5.64
CA LYS A 50 15.55 25.64 5.81
C LYS A 50 15.40 26.03 7.27
N LYS A 51 16.30 26.83 7.85
CA LYS A 51 16.14 27.29 9.24
C LYS A 51 14.77 27.92 9.45
N GLY A 52 14.10 27.57 10.54
CA GLY A 52 12.71 27.92 10.77
C GLY A 52 12.18 27.43 12.11
N ASN A 53 10.87 27.20 12.18
CA ASN A 53 10.15 26.89 13.42
C ASN A 53 9.17 25.70 13.29
N GLY A 54 9.42 24.79 12.35
CA GLY A 54 8.58 23.62 12.09
C GLY A 54 7.52 23.82 11.01
N GLY A 55 7.60 24.88 10.20
CA GLY A 55 6.63 25.13 9.13
C GLY A 55 6.72 24.08 8.02
N VAL A 56 5.57 23.73 7.43
CA VAL A 56 5.45 22.73 6.35
C VAL A 56 4.96 23.42 5.08
N LYS A 57 5.58 23.10 3.94
CA LYS A 57 5.12 23.46 2.60
C LYS A 57 5.15 22.24 1.69
N ILE A 58 4.13 22.10 0.86
CA ILE A 58 3.92 20.92 0.04
C ILE A 58 3.72 21.36 -1.40
N TYR A 59 4.42 20.69 -2.33
CA TYR A 59 4.34 20.92 -3.77
C TYR A 59 4.07 19.59 -4.46
N SER A 60 2.91 19.46 -5.11
CA SER A 60 2.54 18.25 -5.86
C SER A 60 1.44 18.51 -6.87
N ASP A 61 1.50 17.81 -8.00
CA ASP A 61 0.39 17.67 -8.95
C ASP A 61 -0.39 16.36 -8.73
N ALA A 62 -0.07 15.60 -7.67
CA ALA A 62 -0.74 14.35 -7.36
C ALA A 62 -2.18 14.58 -6.93
N LYS A 63 -3.11 13.91 -7.61
CA LYS A 63 -4.53 13.92 -7.24
C LYS A 63 -4.75 13.23 -5.90
N ASN A 64 -5.69 13.75 -5.09
CA ASN A 64 -6.12 13.20 -3.80
C ASN A 64 -5.02 13.09 -2.73
N LEU A 65 -3.93 13.84 -2.89
CA LEU A 65 -2.90 13.95 -1.85
C LEU A 65 -3.47 14.73 -0.66
N SER A 66 -3.33 14.19 0.55
CA SER A 66 -3.71 14.90 1.78
C SER A 66 -2.53 15.67 2.35
N GLU A 67 -2.61 17.01 2.40
CA GLU A 67 -1.60 17.83 3.08
C GLU A 67 -1.47 17.50 4.58
N LYS A 68 -2.55 17.00 5.20
CA LYS A 68 -2.55 16.57 6.60
C LYS A 68 -1.50 15.50 6.89
N LEU A 69 -1.21 14.63 5.91
CA LEU A 69 -0.21 13.58 6.04
C LEU A 69 1.16 14.16 6.42
N TYR A 70 1.66 15.15 5.67
CA TYR A 70 3.01 15.71 5.86
C TYR A 70 3.10 16.63 7.07
N ASN A 71 2.00 17.28 7.46
CA ASN A 71 1.92 18.00 8.72
C ASN A 71 2.06 17.04 9.91
N LEU A 72 1.31 15.93 9.90
CA LEU A 72 1.41 14.90 10.94
C LEU A 72 2.79 14.24 10.99
N ILE A 73 3.47 14.07 9.86
CA ILE A 73 4.86 13.58 9.84
C ILE A 73 5.74 14.51 10.66
N ILE A 74 5.71 15.82 10.41
CA ILE A 74 6.54 16.77 11.15
C ILE A 74 6.15 16.81 12.64
N GLU A 75 4.85 16.79 12.95
CA GLU A 75 4.37 16.73 14.33
C GLU A 75 4.88 15.49 15.07
N GLU A 76 4.70 14.29 14.49
CA GLU A 76 5.18 13.03 15.08
C GLU A 76 6.70 13.06 15.23
N MET A 77 7.43 13.48 14.19
CA MET A 77 8.89 13.46 14.24
C MET A 77 9.46 14.48 15.23
N ILE A 78 8.79 15.61 15.52
CA ILE A 78 9.23 16.56 16.55
C ILE A 78 9.18 15.94 17.96
N ASP A 79 8.30 14.97 18.19
CA ASP A 79 8.23 14.28 19.48
C ASP A 79 9.46 13.40 19.72
N TYR A 80 9.99 12.80 18.66
CA TYR A 80 11.23 12.01 18.69
C TYR A 80 12.49 12.87 18.60
N PHE A 81 12.54 13.82 17.67
CA PHE A 81 13.73 14.58 17.30
C PHE A 81 13.46 16.09 17.42
N LYS A 82 13.75 16.66 18.59
CA LYS A 82 13.52 18.09 18.85
C LYS A 82 14.24 19.03 17.88
N VAL A 83 15.31 18.57 17.22
CA VAL A 83 16.04 19.32 16.18
C VAL A 83 15.16 19.67 14.98
N ILE A 84 14.14 18.85 14.67
CA ILE A 84 13.26 19.06 13.51
C ILE A 84 12.49 20.38 13.59
N LYS A 85 12.15 20.81 14.81
CA LYS A 85 11.47 22.09 15.06
C LYS A 85 12.31 23.31 14.67
N LYS A 86 13.63 23.17 14.52
CA LYS A 86 14.54 24.27 14.12
C LYS A 86 14.53 24.54 12.61
N TYR A 87 13.76 23.78 11.85
CA TYR A 87 13.69 23.87 10.39
C TYR A 87 12.23 23.99 9.93
N ASN A 88 12.05 24.65 8.79
CA ASN A 88 10.88 24.54 7.95
C ASN A 88 11.17 23.50 6.86
N TRP A 89 10.17 22.71 6.53
CA TRP A 89 10.26 21.54 5.68
C TRP A 89 9.43 21.77 4.41
N GLU A 90 10.12 21.69 3.27
CA GLU A 90 9.50 21.79 1.95
C GLU A 90 9.50 20.41 1.31
N PHE A 91 8.31 19.89 0.97
CA PHE A 91 8.11 18.59 0.36
C PHE A 91 7.70 18.77 -1.10
N GLN A 92 8.48 18.20 -2.02
CA GLN A 92 8.10 18.03 -3.42
C GLN A 92 7.75 16.56 -3.66
N ILE A 93 6.51 16.31 -4.07
CA ILE A 93 5.94 14.96 -4.14
C ILE A 93 5.59 14.64 -5.58
N ASN A 94 6.23 13.61 -6.12
CA ASN A 94 5.96 13.06 -7.43
C ASN A 94 5.45 11.63 -7.28
N SER A 95 4.23 11.36 -7.75
CA SER A 95 3.60 10.06 -7.60
C SER A 95 3.27 9.44 -8.95
N GLU A 96 3.63 8.17 -9.10
CA GLU A 96 3.31 7.39 -10.31
C GLU A 96 1.92 6.76 -10.27
N LEU A 97 1.25 6.81 -9.11
CA LEU A 97 -0.03 6.17 -8.85
C LEU A 97 -0.97 7.16 -8.14
N PRO A 98 -2.27 7.13 -8.43
CA PRO A 98 -3.22 8.00 -7.74
C PRO A 98 -3.32 7.65 -6.25
N PHE A 99 -3.46 8.66 -5.39
CA PHE A 99 -3.83 8.45 -4.00
C PHE A 99 -5.29 7.99 -3.89
N SER A 100 -5.61 7.33 -2.77
CA SER A 100 -6.96 6.82 -2.45
C SER A 100 -7.49 5.74 -3.41
N GLN A 101 -6.60 5.01 -4.08
CA GLN A 101 -6.94 3.88 -4.96
C GLN A 101 -6.39 2.54 -4.44
N GLY A 102 -6.13 2.40 -3.13
CA GLY A 102 -5.69 1.12 -2.55
C GLY A 102 -4.29 0.66 -2.99
N PHE A 103 -3.42 1.60 -3.42
CA PHE A 103 -2.05 1.32 -3.86
C PHE A 103 -0.97 1.66 -2.80
N GLY A 104 -1.38 1.96 -1.56
CA GLY A 104 -0.45 2.25 -0.47
C GLY A 104 0.32 3.58 -0.62
N CYS A 105 -0.10 4.49 -1.51
CA CYS A 105 0.64 5.74 -1.78
C CYS A 105 0.85 6.61 -0.54
N SER A 106 -0.08 6.61 0.42
CA SER A 106 0.06 7.35 1.69
C SER A 106 1.25 6.82 2.48
N ALA A 107 1.31 5.52 2.73
CA ALA A 107 2.43 4.85 3.39
C ALA A 107 3.76 5.06 2.63
N SER A 108 3.77 4.92 1.30
CA SER A 108 4.97 5.16 0.48
C SER A 108 5.45 6.61 0.59
N GLY A 109 4.54 7.59 0.50
CA GLY A 109 4.85 9.00 0.63
C GLY A 109 5.37 9.37 2.02
N ALA A 110 4.77 8.79 3.07
CA ALA A 110 5.22 8.97 4.44
C ALA A 110 6.63 8.42 4.66
N LEU A 111 6.88 7.18 4.24
CA LEU A 111 8.20 6.55 4.34
C LEU A 111 9.27 7.33 3.57
N SER A 112 8.98 7.73 2.32
CA SER A 112 9.90 8.55 1.53
C SER A 112 10.25 9.86 2.25
N ALA A 113 9.25 10.57 2.78
CA ALA A 113 9.44 11.83 3.50
C ALA A 113 10.25 11.65 4.78
N ILE A 114 9.90 10.68 5.62
CA ILE A 114 10.56 10.42 6.89
C ILE A 114 12.02 10.03 6.69
N ILE A 115 12.32 9.13 5.73
CA ILE A 115 13.71 8.74 5.44
C ILE A 115 14.53 9.95 4.97
N CYS A 116 13.98 10.81 4.11
CA CYS A 116 14.66 12.05 3.73
C CYS A 116 14.96 12.94 4.93
N ILE A 117 14.00 13.13 5.84
CA ILE A 117 14.18 13.96 7.04
C ILE A 117 15.26 13.38 7.95
N LEU A 118 15.23 12.06 8.22
CA LEU A 118 16.23 11.37 9.04
C LEU A 118 17.64 11.55 8.46
N LYS A 119 17.79 11.42 7.13
CA LYS A 119 19.06 11.68 6.45
C LYS A 119 19.52 13.14 6.52
N ILE A 120 18.60 14.12 6.53
CA ILE A 120 18.93 15.54 6.67
C ILE A 120 19.44 15.87 8.07
N ILE A 121 18.88 15.24 9.11
CA ILE A 121 19.26 15.51 10.50
C ILE A 121 20.45 14.65 11.00
N ASP A 122 21.09 13.91 10.09
CA ASP A 122 22.22 13.01 10.35
C ASP A 122 21.90 11.81 11.27
N GLU A 123 20.64 11.37 11.29
CA GLU A 123 20.27 10.14 11.98
C GLU A 123 20.70 8.95 11.11
N ASN A 124 21.61 8.11 11.62
CA ASN A 124 22.28 7.08 10.82
C ASN A 124 22.21 5.68 11.43
N GLU A 125 21.82 5.54 12.69
CA GLU A 125 21.90 4.25 13.38
C GLU A 125 20.65 3.39 13.18
N ASN A 126 19.46 4.01 13.16
CA ASN A 126 18.20 3.25 13.14
C ASN A 126 17.13 3.75 12.16
N ILE A 127 17.56 4.36 11.04
CA ILE A 127 16.65 4.95 10.03
C ILE A 127 15.53 3.99 9.63
N PHE A 128 15.81 2.69 9.46
CA PHE A 128 14.80 1.73 9.04
C PHE A 128 13.69 1.57 10.07
N GLN A 129 14.04 1.26 11.33
CA GLN A 129 13.06 1.05 12.37
C GLN A 129 12.28 2.33 12.68
N GLU A 130 12.97 3.47 12.71
CA GLU A 130 12.36 4.78 12.97
C GLU A 130 11.41 5.19 11.87
N ALA A 131 11.80 5.03 10.60
CA ALA A 131 10.94 5.33 9.47
C ALA A 131 9.66 4.50 9.50
N ILE A 132 9.76 3.19 9.74
CA ILE A 132 8.60 2.31 9.85
C ILE A 132 7.74 2.69 11.06
N THR A 133 8.34 2.94 12.22
CA THR A 133 7.62 3.28 13.46
C THR A 133 6.83 4.57 13.29
N ILE A 134 7.48 5.63 12.81
CA ILE A 134 6.87 6.95 12.65
C ILE A 134 5.81 6.91 11.54
N ALA A 135 6.10 6.27 10.40
CA ALA A 135 5.12 6.14 9.31
C ALA A 135 3.87 5.37 9.74
N HIS A 136 4.04 4.28 10.51
CA HIS A 136 2.93 3.51 11.07
C HIS A 136 2.04 4.37 11.94
N ARG A 137 2.61 5.11 12.89
CA ARG A 137 1.86 6.00 13.78
C ARG A 137 1.13 7.10 13.03
N VAL A 138 1.77 7.71 12.04
CA VAL A 138 1.14 8.72 11.16
C VAL A 138 -0.05 8.12 10.42
N GLU A 139 0.08 6.94 9.83
CA GLU A 139 -1.02 6.24 9.13
C GLU A 139 -2.17 5.87 10.08
N ARG A 140 -1.86 5.45 11.32
CA ARG A 140 -2.87 5.21 12.35
C ARG A 140 -3.60 6.49 12.75
N LYS A 141 -2.89 7.60 12.95
CA LYS A 141 -3.48 8.92 13.25
C LYS A 141 -4.32 9.49 12.10
N MET A 142 -4.00 9.12 10.86
CA MET A 142 -4.80 9.46 9.68
C MET A 142 -6.04 8.57 9.52
N SER A 143 -6.16 7.47 10.27
CA SER A 143 -7.19 6.43 10.08
C SER A 143 -7.23 5.86 8.65
N SER A 144 -6.12 5.97 7.90
CA SER A 144 -6.01 5.60 6.49
C SER A 144 -5.43 4.21 6.29
N GLY A 145 -4.45 3.82 7.10
CA GLY A 145 -3.64 2.62 6.92
C GLY A 145 -3.60 1.72 8.16
N LEU A 146 -3.67 0.40 7.92
CA LEU A 146 -3.54 -0.63 8.97
C LEU A 146 -2.37 -1.60 8.74
N GLY A 147 -1.81 -1.64 7.53
CA GLY A 147 -0.73 -2.59 7.25
C GLY A 147 0.13 -2.32 6.03
N ASP A 148 -0.08 -1.22 5.29
CA ASP A 148 0.75 -0.88 4.14
C ASP A 148 2.20 -0.63 4.55
N VAL A 149 2.43 0.09 5.65
CA VAL A 149 3.77 0.32 6.20
C VAL A 149 4.47 -0.98 6.60
N ALA A 150 3.76 -1.89 7.28
CA ALA A 150 4.28 -3.20 7.65
C ALA A 150 4.58 -4.07 6.42
N GLY A 151 3.69 -4.08 5.42
CA GLY A 151 3.91 -4.79 4.16
C GLY A 151 5.12 -4.26 3.39
N LEU A 152 5.24 -2.94 3.26
CA LEU A 152 6.40 -2.28 2.65
C LEU A 152 7.70 -2.57 3.41
N SER A 153 7.66 -2.73 4.74
CA SER A 153 8.86 -3.11 5.50
C SER A 153 9.39 -4.50 5.12
N ALA A 154 8.51 -5.41 4.70
CA ALA A 154 8.87 -6.78 4.33
C ALA A 154 9.33 -6.88 2.86
N GLY A 155 8.61 -6.21 1.95
CA GLY A 155 8.84 -6.35 0.50
C GLY A 155 8.31 -7.67 -0.07
N GLY A 156 8.31 -7.79 -1.40
CA GLY A 156 7.86 -8.99 -2.10
C GLY A 156 6.36 -9.24 -1.92
N ILE A 157 6.01 -10.51 -1.72
CA ILE A 157 4.66 -10.97 -1.42
C ILE A 157 4.62 -11.30 0.08
N GLU A 158 3.88 -10.48 0.81
CA GLU A 158 3.89 -10.48 2.28
C GLU A 158 2.67 -11.20 2.87
N LEU A 159 2.85 -11.77 4.07
CA LEU A 159 1.79 -12.14 4.98
C LEU A 159 2.04 -11.52 6.37
N ARG A 160 1.13 -10.64 6.78
CA ARG A 160 0.99 -10.12 8.15
C ARG A 160 0.26 -11.16 9.00
N THR A 161 1.00 -11.86 9.86
CA THR A 161 0.47 -12.90 10.75
C THR A 161 0.03 -12.34 12.10
N GLU A 162 0.72 -11.32 12.60
CA GLU A 162 0.34 -10.59 13.82
C GLU A 162 0.29 -9.09 13.54
N PRO A 163 -0.72 -8.37 14.07
CA PRO A 163 -0.89 -6.93 13.83
C PRO A 163 0.14 -6.08 14.58
N GLY A 164 0.31 -4.84 14.11
CA GLY A 164 1.20 -3.85 14.72
C GLY A 164 2.61 -3.85 14.14
N LEU A 165 3.49 -3.10 14.80
CA LEU A 165 4.89 -2.93 14.40
C LEU A 165 5.70 -4.22 14.62
N PRO A 166 6.61 -4.58 13.69
CA PRO A 166 7.41 -5.80 13.77
C PRO A 166 8.69 -5.67 14.61
N PHE A 167 8.73 -4.73 15.56
CA PHE A 167 9.91 -4.45 16.38
C PHE A 167 9.57 -4.43 17.87
N PRO A 168 10.46 -4.92 18.75
CA PRO A 168 10.29 -4.80 20.20
C PRO A 168 10.04 -3.33 20.63
N PRO A 169 9.19 -3.08 21.63
CA PRO A 169 8.46 -4.06 22.46
C PRO A 169 7.17 -4.61 21.82
N ASN A 170 6.87 -4.27 20.58
CA ASN A 170 5.68 -4.71 19.87
C ASN A 170 5.83 -6.16 19.37
N ASN A 171 4.69 -6.79 19.05
CA ASN A 171 4.63 -8.20 18.67
C ASN A 171 4.14 -8.42 17.22
N GLY A 172 4.13 -7.37 16.40
CA GLY A 172 3.74 -7.49 14.99
C GLY A 172 4.66 -8.47 14.26
N LYS A 173 4.11 -9.17 13.27
CA LYS A 173 4.86 -10.15 12.48
C LYS A 173 4.44 -10.11 11.04
N VAL A 174 5.43 -9.92 10.18
CA VAL A 174 5.29 -9.97 8.73
C VAL A 174 6.35 -10.90 8.17
N ILE A 175 5.92 -11.86 7.35
CA ILE A 175 6.80 -12.76 6.61
C ILE A 175 6.62 -12.50 5.11
N ASN A 176 7.63 -12.83 4.30
CA ASN A 176 7.55 -12.66 2.86
C ASN A 176 8.27 -13.78 2.12
N TRP A 177 7.91 -13.93 0.86
CA TRP A 177 8.74 -14.60 -0.15
C TRP A 177 8.94 -13.66 -1.34
N LYS A 178 9.95 -13.96 -2.14
CA LYS A 178 10.45 -13.06 -3.19
C LYS A 178 10.31 -13.73 -4.54
N HIS A 179 9.52 -13.12 -5.41
CA HIS A 179 9.42 -13.47 -6.81
C HIS A 179 9.04 -12.23 -7.60
N GLU A 180 9.76 -11.98 -8.69
CA GLU A 180 9.48 -10.85 -9.56
C GLU A 180 8.56 -11.28 -10.68
N PHE A 181 7.41 -10.62 -10.82
CA PHE A 181 6.50 -10.83 -11.93
C PHE A 181 5.80 -9.52 -12.31
N PRO A 182 5.41 -9.34 -13.59
CA PRO A 182 4.66 -8.18 -14.04
C PRO A 182 3.18 -8.28 -13.68
N MET A 183 2.56 -7.12 -13.52
CA MET A 183 1.12 -6.99 -13.26
C MET A 183 0.60 -5.68 -13.84
N LEU A 184 -0.71 -5.58 -14.02
CA LEU A 184 -1.37 -4.36 -14.49
C LEU A 184 -2.34 -3.84 -13.42
N LEU A 185 -2.10 -2.61 -12.97
CA LEU A 185 -3.01 -1.87 -12.11
C LEU A 185 -4.06 -1.18 -12.97
N CYS A 186 -5.31 -1.17 -12.51
CA CYS A 186 -6.43 -0.53 -13.19
C CYS A 186 -7.27 0.24 -12.17
N TRP A 187 -7.73 1.43 -12.52
CA TRP A 187 -8.59 2.23 -11.64
C TRP A 187 -9.52 3.13 -12.45
N ASP A 188 -10.62 3.55 -11.83
CA ASP A 188 -11.56 4.47 -12.47
C ASP A 188 -10.92 5.85 -12.70
N LYS A 189 -11.22 6.47 -13.85
CA LYS A 189 -10.81 7.85 -14.16
C LYS A 189 -11.52 8.90 -13.29
N ASN A 190 -12.71 8.58 -12.78
CA ASN A 190 -13.67 9.56 -12.30
C ASN A 190 -14.12 9.37 -10.84
N GLU A 191 -13.69 8.32 -10.14
CA GLU A 191 -14.17 8.07 -8.78
C GLU A 191 -13.20 8.52 -7.69
N GLU A 192 -13.54 9.64 -7.07
CA GLU A 192 -13.19 9.96 -5.68
C GLU A 192 -14.16 9.16 -4.79
N LYS A 193 -13.73 8.01 -4.27
CA LYS A 193 -14.43 7.38 -3.15
C LYS A 193 -13.67 7.67 -1.86
N HIS A 194 -14.34 8.37 -0.95
CA HIS A 194 -13.93 8.53 0.42
C HIS A 194 -13.91 7.15 1.09
N THR A 195 -12.71 6.59 1.22
CA THR A 195 -12.43 5.32 1.90
C THR A 195 -12.96 5.28 3.33
N SER A 196 -13.19 6.47 3.92
CA SER A 196 -13.69 6.68 5.26
C SER A 196 -15.17 6.33 5.46
N GLU A 197 -16.01 6.32 4.42
CA GLU A 197 -17.46 6.10 4.61
C GLU A 197 -17.81 4.66 5.00
N TYR A 198 -16.96 3.68 4.66
CA TYR A 198 -17.21 2.28 4.97
C TYR A 198 -16.48 1.81 6.24
N ILE A 199 -15.33 2.39 6.55
CA ILE A 199 -14.49 1.94 7.67
C ILE A 199 -15.19 2.21 9.01
N ASP A 200 -16.06 3.20 9.13
CA ASP A 200 -16.70 3.55 10.40
C ASP A 200 -18.00 2.79 10.72
N ASP A 201 -18.41 1.84 9.87
CA ASP A 201 -19.52 0.94 10.15
C ASP A 201 -19.02 -0.33 10.87
N ASP A 202 -19.45 -0.53 12.12
CA ASP A 202 -19.05 -1.67 12.95
C ASP A 202 -19.50 -3.02 12.38
N GLU A 203 -20.68 -3.09 11.73
CA GLU A 203 -21.14 -4.32 11.07
C GLU A 203 -20.22 -4.65 9.88
N TRP A 204 -19.87 -3.63 9.10
CA TRP A 204 -18.97 -3.78 7.97
C TRP A 204 -17.55 -4.19 8.39
N LYS A 205 -16.99 -3.52 9.41
CA LYS A 205 -15.71 -3.88 10.04
C LYS A 205 -15.70 -5.33 10.51
N ASN A 206 -16.76 -5.78 11.18
CA ASN A 206 -16.88 -7.14 11.68
C ASN A 206 -16.90 -8.16 10.53
N ARG A 207 -17.68 -7.91 9.48
CA ARG A 207 -17.75 -8.78 8.29
C ARG A 207 -16.42 -8.91 7.58
N ILE A 208 -15.70 -7.80 7.40
CA ILE A 208 -14.35 -7.81 6.82
C ILE A 208 -13.38 -8.59 7.70
N SER A 209 -13.39 -8.31 9.00
CA SER A 209 -12.46 -8.93 9.94
C SER A 209 -12.66 -10.43 10.01
N GLU A 210 -13.91 -10.90 10.03
CA GLU A 210 -14.26 -12.31 10.01
C GLU A 210 -13.84 -12.98 8.69
N ALA A 211 -14.20 -12.40 7.54
CA ALA A 211 -13.81 -12.93 6.24
C ALA A 211 -12.28 -13.03 6.08
N GLY A 212 -11.57 -11.98 6.50
CA GLY A 212 -10.12 -11.93 6.51
C GLY A 212 -9.52 -13.02 7.38
N GLN A 213 -9.98 -13.15 8.63
CA GLN A 213 -9.49 -14.15 9.57
C GLN A 213 -9.71 -15.57 9.04
N GLN A 214 -10.87 -15.86 8.43
CA GLN A 214 -11.14 -17.16 7.81
C GLN A 214 -10.15 -17.46 6.68
N CYS A 215 -9.92 -16.51 5.76
CA CYS A 215 -8.99 -16.67 4.64
C CYS A 215 -7.53 -16.83 5.11
N ILE A 216 -7.07 -15.98 6.04
CA ILE A 216 -5.72 -16.01 6.59
C ILE A 216 -5.47 -17.32 7.35
N SER A 217 -6.46 -17.83 8.09
CA SER A 217 -6.34 -19.11 8.82
C SER A 217 -6.06 -20.31 7.91
N ARG A 218 -6.46 -20.25 6.63
CA ARG A 218 -6.16 -21.29 5.64
C ARG A 218 -4.75 -21.18 5.10
N LEU A 219 -4.28 -19.95 4.84
CA LEU A 219 -2.92 -19.67 4.39
C LEU A 219 -1.88 -20.01 5.47
N ASN A 220 -2.16 -19.69 6.74
CA ASN A 220 -1.29 -20.01 7.88
C ASN A 220 -1.04 -21.52 8.11
N LYS A 221 -1.77 -22.41 7.43
CA LYS A 221 -1.56 -23.87 7.50
C LYS A 221 -0.53 -24.39 6.50
N LYS A 222 0.02 -23.50 5.67
CA LYS A 222 0.96 -23.82 4.60
C LYS A 222 2.25 -23.03 4.78
N GLU A 223 3.32 -23.48 4.13
CA GLU A 223 4.56 -22.73 4.07
C GLU A 223 4.37 -21.47 3.22
N TRP A 224 5.01 -20.36 3.61
CA TRP A 224 4.89 -19.08 2.92
C TRP A 224 6.02 -18.93 1.88
N ASP A 225 5.94 -19.75 0.82
CA ASP A 225 6.86 -19.78 -0.31
C ASP A 225 6.11 -19.60 -1.65
N GLU A 226 6.78 -19.77 -2.79
CA GLU A 226 6.15 -19.58 -4.11
C GLU A 226 5.00 -20.56 -4.41
N ASN A 227 4.96 -21.72 -3.76
CA ASN A 227 3.90 -22.72 -3.98
C ASN A 227 2.55 -22.25 -3.42
N ILE A 228 2.54 -21.25 -2.52
CA ILE A 228 1.32 -20.69 -1.93
C ILE A 228 0.53 -19.81 -2.89
N TRP A 229 1.09 -19.45 -4.05
CA TRP A 229 0.55 -18.37 -4.88
C TRP A 229 -0.90 -18.62 -5.33
N ASN A 230 -1.21 -19.84 -5.76
CA ASN A 230 -2.58 -20.19 -6.16
C ASN A 230 -3.56 -20.12 -4.98
N ASP A 231 -3.13 -20.48 -3.77
CA ASP A 231 -3.95 -20.34 -2.56
C ASP A 231 -4.18 -18.87 -2.22
N VAL A 232 -3.18 -18.01 -2.39
CA VAL A 232 -3.32 -16.56 -2.19
C VAL A 232 -4.38 -15.99 -3.13
N LEU A 233 -4.31 -16.36 -4.41
CA LEU A 233 -5.29 -15.96 -5.41
C LEU A 233 -6.68 -16.47 -5.03
N GLU A 234 -6.84 -17.74 -4.66
CA GLU A 234 -8.12 -18.33 -4.24
C GLU A 234 -8.69 -17.63 -3.00
N GLN A 235 -7.86 -17.44 -1.96
CA GLN A 235 -8.32 -16.82 -0.71
C GLN A 235 -8.62 -15.33 -0.88
N SER A 236 -7.92 -14.61 -1.76
CA SER A 236 -8.25 -13.21 -2.09
C SER A 236 -9.61 -13.10 -2.78
N LYS A 237 -9.92 -14.03 -3.70
CA LYS A 237 -11.25 -14.10 -4.33
C LYS A 237 -12.34 -14.39 -3.29
N ALA A 238 -12.14 -15.43 -2.48
CA ALA A 238 -13.08 -15.79 -1.42
C ALA A 238 -13.28 -14.66 -0.41
N PHE A 239 -12.23 -13.91 -0.09
CA PHE A 239 -12.32 -12.74 0.78
C PHE A 239 -13.22 -11.66 0.18
N GLY A 240 -13.06 -11.34 -1.11
CA GLY A 240 -13.90 -10.36 -1.79
C GLY A 240 -15.39 -10.70 -1.71
N GLU A 241 -15.73 -11.97 -1.89
CA GLU A 241 -17.11 -12.48 -1.83
C GLU A 241 -17.66 -12.46 -0.41
N LYS A 242 -16.91 -13.02 0.56
CA LYS A 242 -17.34 -13.16 1.96
C LYS A 242 -17.45 -11.84 2.71
N SER A 243 -16.48 -10.95 2.52
CA SER A 243 -16.50 -9.62 3.14
C SER A 243 -17.67 -8.78 2.64
N GLY A 244 -18.16 -9.07 1.43
CA GLY A 244 -19.15 -8.27 0.74
C GLY A 244 -18.61 -6.97 0.16
N ILE A 245 -17.29 -6.78 0.13
CA ILE A 245 -16.66 -5.60 -0.50
C ILE A 245 -16.95 -5.55 -2.01
N LEU A 246 -17.25 -6.71 -2.62
CA LEU A 246 -17.70 -6.86 -4.01
C LEU A 246 -19.13 -6.36 -4.26
N PHE A 247 -19.94 -6.11 -3.23
CA PHE A 247 -21.32 -5.65 -3.40
C PHE A 247 -21.41 -4.14 -3.65
N ASP A 248 -20.31 -3.39 -3.51
CA ASP A 248 -20.22 -2.03 -4.02
C ASP A 248 -20.29 -2.05 -5.55
N SER A 249 -21.25 -1.30 -6.12
CA SER A 249 -21.57 -1.34 -7.54
C SER A 249 -20.40 -0.93 -8.43
N SER A 250 -19.55 0.01 -8.02
CA SER A 250 -18.43 0.46 -8.85
C SER A 250 -17.28 -0.54 -8.84
N ARG A 251 -17.02 -1.18 -7.69
CA ARG A 251 -16.03 -2.28 -7.58
C ARG A 251 -16.44 -3.50 -8.41
N LYS A 252 -17.73 -3.83 -8.41
CA LYS A 252 -18.26 -4.89 -9.27
C LYS A 252 -18.14 -4.54 -10.76
N GLU A 253 -18.38 -3.27 -11.11
CA GLU A 253 -18.29 -2.81 -12.49
C GLU A 253 -16.86 -2.88 -13.04
N ILE A 254 -15.85 -2.41 -12.29
CA ILE A 254 -14.45 -2.48 -12.73
C ILE A 254 -13.99 -3.93 -12.92
N LEU A 255 -14.34 -4.84 -12.00
CA LEU A 255 -14.04 -6.26 -12.14
C LEU A 255 -14.67 -6.87 -13.39
N ASN A 256 -15.98 -6.65 -13.60
CA ASN A 256 -16.68 -7.16 -14.77
C ASN A 256 -16.06 -6.65 -16.08
N LYS A 257 -15.70 -5.35 -16.14
CA LYS A 257 -15.03 -4.75 -17.31
C LYS A 257 -13.71 -5.45 -17.60
N ILE A 258 -12.91 -5.73 -16.57
CA ILE A 258 -11.61 -6.39 -16.72
C ILE A 258 -11.80 -7.85 -17.10
N GLU A 259 -12.64 -8.61 -16.41
CA GLU A 259 -12.92 -10.01 -16.72
C GLU A 259 -13.40 -10.22 -18.15
N ASN A 260 -14.32 -9.36 -18.62
CA ASN A 260 -14.78 -9.41 -20.01
C ASN A 260 -13.64 -9.13 -20.98
N THR A 261 -12.77 -8.15 -20.68
CA THR A 261 -11.58 -7.88 -21.51
C THR A 261 -10.63 -9.08 -21.57
N LEU A 262 -10.42 -9.78 -20.45
CA LEU A 262 -9.58 -11.00 -20.44
C LEU A 262 -10.20 -12.15 -21.25
N ARG A 263 -11.53 -12.28 -21.24
CA ARG A 263 -12.27 -13.27 -22.05
C ARG A 263 -12.24 -12.93 -23.53
N ASP A 264 -12.46 -11.65 -23.89
CA ASP A 264 -12.44 -11.16 -25.27
C ASP A 264 -11.07 -11.38 -25.95
N LEU A 265 -9.98 -11.34 -25.15
CA LEU A 265 -8.62 -11.63 -25.59
C LEU A 265 -8.22 -13.11 -25.49
N GLU A 266 -9.09 -13.97 -24.96
CA GLU A 266 -8.84 -15.41 -24.73
C GLU A 266 -7.63 -15.70 -23.80
N ILE A 267 -7.28 -14.77 -22.92
CA ILE A 267 -6.12 -14.86 -22.00
C ILE A 267 -6.51 -15.06 -20.53
N ASN A 268 -7.79 -15.30 -20.26
CA ASN A 268 -8.32 -15.55 -18.91
C ASN A 268 -7.83 -16.87 -18.29
N SER A 269 -7.09 -17.70 -19.02
CA SER A 269 -6.36 -18.87 -18.52
C SER A 269 -4.98 -18.50 -17.94
N PHE A 270 -4.41 -17.35 -18.30
CA PHE A 270 -3.09 -16.89 -17.86
C PHE A 270 -3.19 -15.78 -16.82
N TRP A 271 -4.19 -14.92 -16.95
CA TRP A 271 -4.37 -13.75 -16.11
C TRP A 271 -5.67 -13.81 -15.31
N GLU A 272 -5.67 -13.18 -14.15
CA GLU A 272 -6.88 -12.95 -13.38
C GLU A 272 -6.86 -11.62 -12.65
N VAL A 273 -8.06 -11.12 -12.34
CA VAL A 273 -8.24 -9.84 -11.68
C VAL A 273 -8.52 -10.01 -10.19
N ARG A 274 -7.96 -9.13 -9.36
CA ARG A 274 -8.31 -8.95 -7.95
C ARG A 274 -8.58 -7.48 -7.66
N LEU A 275 -9.44 -7.19 -6.70
CA LEU A 275 -9.59 -5.82 -6.21
C LEU A 275 -8.33 -5.41 -5.46
N CYS A 276 -7.95 -4.15 -5.60
CA CYS A 276 -7.06 -3.53 -4.62
C CYS A 276 -7.92 -3.07 -3.45
N MET A 277 -7.61 -3.57 -2.25
CA MET A 277 -8.49 -3.32 -1.11
C MET A 277 -8.61 -1.84 -0.80
N LEU A 278 -9.85 -1.42 -0.49
CA LEU A 278 -10.21 -0.05 -0.12
C LEU A 278 -10.09 1.00 -1.25
N GLY A 279 -9.82 0.61 -2.50
CA GLY A 279 -9.88 1.48 -3.68
C GLY A 279 -11.09 1.24 -4.59
N SER A 280 -11.26 2.09 -5.61
CA SER A 280 -12.07 1.83 -6.83
C SER A 280 -11.15 1.33 -7.95
N SER A 281 -10.39 0.29 -7.62
CA SER A 281 -9.25 -0.19 -8.41
C SER A 281 -9.09 -1.70 -8.31
N ALA A 282 -8.35 -2.24 -9.27
CA ALA A 282 -8.07 -3.65 -9.40
C ALA A 282 -6.65 -3.88 -9.91
N VAL A 283 -6.15 -5.08 -9.70
CA VAL A 283 -4.87 -5.57 -10.20
C VAL A 283 -5.09 -6.84 -11.02
N ILE A 284 -4.41 -6.93 -12.15
CA ILE A 284 -4.38 -8.12 -13.00
C ILE A 284 -3.08 -8.86 -12.72
N LEU A 285 -3.21 -10.08 -12.25
CA LEU A 285 -2.15 -10.93 -11.72
C LEU A 285 -2.01 -12.21 -12.56
N PRO A 286 -0.80 -12.76 -12.69
CA PRO A 286 -0.59 -14.01 -13.39
C PRO A 286 -1.08 -15.20 -12.55
N LYS A 287 -1.78 -16.15 -13.18
CA LYS A 287 -2.15 -17.42 -12.55
C LYS A 287 -0.96 -18.37 -12.38
N ASN A 288 0.04 -18.23 -13.23
CA ASN A 288 1.29 -18.98 -13.16
C ASN A 288 2.45 -18.00 -13.31
N LEU A 289 3.29 -17.92 -12.28
CA LEU A 289 4.40 -16.97 -12.19
C LEU A 289 5.47 -17.16 -13.27
N GLU A 290 5.61 -18.38 -13.81
CA GLU A 290 6.56 -18.69 -14.89
C GLU A 290 6.01 -18.34 -16.28
N LYS A 291 4.70 -18.12 -16.41
CA LYS A 291 4.01 -17.87 -17.68
C LYS A 291 3.42 -16.46 -17.70
N CYS A 292 4.30 -15.47 -17.71
CA CYS A 292 3.95 -14.05 -17.74
C CYS A 292 4.39 -13.43 -19.07
N ASP A 293 3.45 -13.15 -19.99
CA ASP A 293 3.72 -12.37 -21.20
C ASP A 293 3.35 -10.90 -20.99
N GLU A 294 4.34 -10.01 -20.89
CA GLU A 294 4.10 -8.57 -20.72
C GLU A 294 3.34 -7.96 -21.91
N THR A 295 3.42 -8.55 -23.11
CA THR A 295 2.67 -8.06 -24.28
C THR A 295 1.17 -8.24 -24.12
N ASP A 296 0.72 -9.20 -23.31
CA ASP A 296 -0.70 -9.34 -22.97
C ASP A 296 -1.16 -8.18 -22.10
N LEU A 297 -0.35 -7.75 -21.14
CA LEU A 297 -0.67 -6.60 -20.27
C LEU A 297 -0.79 -5.30 -21.09
N GLU A 298 0.05 -5.12 -22.11
CA GLU A 298 -0.04 -3.97 -23.01
C GLU A 298 -1.36 -3.98 -23.82
N LYS A 299 -1.75 -5.14 -24.36
CA LYS A 299 -3.03 -5.29 -25.09
C LYS A 299 -4.23 -5.03 -24.17
N ILE A 300 -4.18 -5.57 -22.94
CA ILE A 300 -5.22 -5.34 -21.93
C ILE A 300 -5.33 -3.84 -21.63
N LEU A 301 -4.20 -3.17 -21.35
CA LEU A 301 -4.17 -1.74 -21.03
C LEU A 301 -4.82 -0.90 -22.14
N GLN A 302 -4.46 -1.14 -23.40
CA GLN A 302 -5.04 -0.43 -24.55
C GLN A 302 -6.57 -0.61 -24.66
N LEU A 303 -7.10 -1.79 -24.34
CA LEU A 303 -8.54 -2.04 -24.35
C LEU A 303 -9.25 -1.39 -23.16
N LEU A 304 -8.65 -1.43 -21.97
CA LEU A 304 -9.23 -0.83 -20.77
C LEU A 304 -9.26 0.71 -20.84
N GLU A 305 -8.28 1.33 -21.49
CA GLU A 305 -8.27 2.77 -21.75
C GLU A 305 -9.47 3.22 -22.61
N LYS A 306 -9.83 2.42 -23.63
CA LYS A 306 -11.04 2.62 -24.45
C LYS A 306 -12.32 2.45 -23.64
N LYS A 307 -12.28 1.66 -22.56
CA LYS A 307 -13.39 1.46 -21.60
C LYS A 307 -13.37 2.46 -20.45
N LYS A 308 -12.63 3.58 -20.58
CA LYS A 308 -12.51 4.69 -19.61
C LYS A 308 -11.86 4.31 -18.26
N LEU A 309 -11.08 3.24 -18.22
CA LEU A 309 -10.21 2.95 -17.07
C LEU A 309 -8.82 3.53 -17.32
N ASN A 310 -8.14 3.95 -16.26
CA ASN A 310 -6.70 4.16 -16.30
C ASN A 310 -5.99 2.84 -16.01
N GLY A 311 -4.72 2.73 -16.40
CA GLY A 311 -3.89 1.64 -15.93
C GLY A 311 -2.40 1.95 -15.93
N CYS A 312 -1.67 1.12 -15.20
CA CYS A 312 -0.22 1.20 -15.10
C CYS A 312 0.36 -0.21 -14.97
N ILE A 313 1.25 -0.58 -15.89
CA ILE A 313 2.03 -1.82 -15.77
C ILE A 313 3.14 -1.59 -14.73
N THR A 314 3.27 -2.53 -13.81
CA THR A 314 4.32 -2.54 -12.79
C THR A 314 4.81 -3.97 -12.54
N LYS A 315 5.76 -4.13 -11.62
CA LYS A 315 6.29 -5.42 -11.19
C LYS A 315 6.34 -5.47 -9.67
N THR A 316 6.41 -6.67 -9.13
CA THR A 316 6.66 -6.88 -7.70
C THR A 316 7.98 -6.21 -7.28
N ASN A 317 8.00 -5.60 -6.10
CA ASN A 317 9.17 -4.94 -5.52
C ASN A 317 9.68 -5.72 -4.32
N LEU A 318 10.79 -6.41 -4.50
CA LEU A 318 11.37 -7.33 -3.50
C LEU A 318 12.03 -6.61 -2.31
N LYS A 319 12.34 -5.31 -2.47
CA LYS A 319 12.98 -4.49 -1.43
C LYS A 319 12.59 -3.01 -1.67
N PRO A 320 11.36 -2.62 -1.28
CA PRO A 320 10.84 -1.29 -1.58
C PRO A 320 11.55 -0.18 -0.80
N ILE A 321 12.05 -0.48 0.41
CA ILE A 321 12.81 0.47 1.23
C ILE A 321 14.30 0.23 1.05
N LYS A 322 15.00 1.24 0.51
CA LYS A 322 16.46 1.27 0.33
C LYS A 322 16.98 2.49 1.08
N ILE A 323 17.65 2.27 2.20
CA ILE A 323 18.23 3.31 3.06
C ILE A 323 19.71 3.41 2.75
#